data_AF-A0A1V1W270-F1
#
_entry.id   AF-A0A1V1W270-F1
#
_cell.length_a   1.000
_cell.length_b   1.000
_cell.length_c   1.000
_cell.angle_alpha   90.00
_cell.angle_beta   90.00
_cell.angle_gamma   90.00
#
_symmetry.space_group_name_H-M   'P 1'
#
loop_
_entity.id
_entity.type
_entity.pdbx_description
1 polymer ?
#
loop_
_entity_poly.entity_id
_entity_poly.type
_entity_poly.pdbx_seq_one_letter_code
_entity_poly.pdbx_strand_id
1 'polypeptide(L)'
;MAGEPLDFWPEGINADWLVHDDEPPASIVSAYRAAIEHADAIIADLSLDAPPARHEDWWAESGQSFPDLRTVLVHVLVETATHAGHLDVVRELLDGKQYLSI
;
A
#
# COMPACT_ATOMS: atom_id res chain seq x y z
N MET A 1 2.92 4.59 10.83
CA MET A 1 2.70 4.04 12.19
C MET A 1 3.96 4.01 13.03
N ALA A 2 5.02 3.31 12.60
CA ALA A 2 6.28 3.20 13.35
C ALA A 2 7.15 4.49 13.36
N GLY A 3 6.87 5.45 12.47
CA GLY A 3 7.60 6.73 12.43
C GLY A 3 8.98 6.64 11.79
N GLU A 4 9.21 5.62 10.97
CA GLU A 4 10.41 5.47 10.17
C GLU A 4 10.49 6.55 9.08
N PRO A 5 11.70 6.96 8.66
CA PRO A 5 11.87 7.91 7.57
C PRO A 5 11.23 7.41 6.27
N LEU A 6 10.67 8.35 5.50
CA LEU A 6 10.11 8.12 4.17
C LEU A 6 11.15 8.35 3.05
N ASP A 7 12.43 8.24 3.37
CA ASP A 7 13.54 8.44 2.42
C ASP A 7 13.72 7.29 1.42
N PHE A 8 12.99 6.19 1.63
CA PHE A 8 12.92 5.07 0.69
C PHE A 8 11.99 5.35 -0.51
N TRP A 9 11.15 6.40 -0.46
CA TRP A 9 10.31 6.76 -1.59
C TRP A 9 11.14 7.51 -2.64
N PRO A 10 11.03 7.13 -3.93
CA PRO A 10 11.74 7.83 -4.99
C PRO A 10 11.24 9.28 -5.12
N GLU A 11 12.17 10.19 -5.43
CA GLU A 11 11.83 11.60 -5.66
C GLU A 11 11.13 11.78 -7.03
N GLY A 12 10.08 12.61 -7.06
CA GLY A 12 9.40 13.00 -8.30
C GLY A 12 7.87 12.91 -8.20
N ILE A 13 7.18 13.41 -9.23
CA ILE A 13 5.72 13.31 -9.30
C ILE A 13 5.33 11.86 -9.54
N ASN A 14 4.59 11.27 -8.59
CA ASN A 14 4.14 9.88 -8.64
C ASN A 14 5.28 8.87 -8.88
N ALA A 15 6.51 9.19 -8.46
CA ALA A 15 7.66 8.33 -8.72
C ALA A 15 7.51 6.96 -8.05
N ASP A 16 6.74 6.92 -6.96
CA ASP A 16 6.30 5.73 -6.24
C ASP A 16 5.36 4.81 -7.04
N TRP A 17 4.73 5.32 -8.10
CA TRP A 17 3.85 4.59 -9.01
C TRP A 17 4.51 4.22 -10.34
N LEU A 18 5.79 4.52 -10.51
CA LEU A 18 6.53 4.18 -11.71
C LEU A 18 7.25 2.85 -11.52
N VAL A 19 7.06 1.95 -12.49
CA VAL A 19 7.85 0.73 -12.65
C VAL A 19 8.63 0.88 -13.94
N HIS A 20 9.95 0.89 -13.86
CA HIS A 20 10.83 1.06 -15.03
C HIS A 20 10.97 -0.24 -15.84
N ASP A 21 11.27 -0.11 -17.14
CA ASP A 21 11.38 -1.25 -18.06
C ASP A 21 12.48 -2.26 -17.66
N ASP A 22 13.49 -1.81 -16.92
CA ASP A 22 14.59 -2.63 -16.42
C ASP A 22 14.31 -3.32 -15.08
N GLU A 23 13.17 -3.05 -14.45
CA GLU A 23 12.77 -3.70 -13.20
C GLU A 23 12.14 -5.07 -13.46
N PRO A 24 12.73 -6.17 -12.95
CA PRO A 24 12.16 -7.49 -13.12
C PRO A 24 10.82 -7.61 -12.37
N PRO A 25 9.76 -8.20 -12.95
CA PRO A 25 8.48 -8.37 -12.24
C PRO A 25 8.61 -9.09 -10.88
N ALA A 26 9.58 -10.00 -10.76
CA ALA A 26 9.87 -10.71 -9.52
C ALA A 26 10.38 -9.78 -8.40
N SER A 27 11.12 -8.70 -8.72
CA SER A 27 11.57 -7.74 -7.71
C SER A 27 10.40 -6.97 -7.14
N ILE A 28 9.43 -6.57 -7.98
CA ILE A 28 8.22 -5.87 -7.55
C ILE A 28 7.40 -6.73 -6.59
N VAL A 29 7.18 -8.01 -6.95
CA VAL A 29 6.48 -8.96 -6.07
C VAL A 29 7.24 -9.18 -4.76
N SER A 30 8.58 -9.25 -4.80
CA SER A 30 9.40 -9.39 -3.60
C SER A 30 9.33 -8.16 -2.70
N ALA A 31 9.35 -6.95 -3.27
CA ALA A 31 9.24 -5.70 -2.54
C ALA A 31 7.86 -5.59 -1.85
N TYR A 32 6.79 -5.96 -2.54
CA TYR A 32 5.45 -6.01 -1.97
C TYR A 32 5.37 -7.00 -0.79
N ARG A 33 5.98 -8.18 -0.89
CA ARG A 33 6.04 -9.15 0.21
C ARG A 33 6.83 -8.64 1.40
N ALA A 34 7.97 -7.98 1.17
CA ALA A 34 8.76 -7.38 2.25
C ALA A 34 7.98 -6.27 2.97
N ALA A 35 7.20 -5.46 2.24
CA ALA A 35 6.32 -4.46 2.82
C ALA A 35 5.21 -5.09 3.69
N ILE A 36 4.64 -6.22 3.26
CA ILE A 36 3.67 -6.99 4.06
C ILE A 36 4.32 -7.49 5.36
N GLU A 37 5.48 -8.15 5.29
CA GLU A 37 6.17 -8.68 6.47
C GLU A 37 6.51 -7.57 7.48
N HIS A 38 6.92 -6.40 6.99
CA HIS A 38 7.19 -5.25 7.82
C HIS A 38 5.92 -4.68 8.46
N ALA A 39 4.82 -4.55 7.70
CA ALA A 39 3.53 -4.11 8.21
C ALA A 39 2.97 -5.09 9.26
N ASP A 40 3.07 -6.40 9.03
CA ASP A 40 2.62 -7.45 9.95
C ASP A 40 3.32 -7.33 11.31
N ALA A 41 4.63 -7.07 11.33
CA ALA A 41 5.37 -6.85 12.57
C ALA A 41 4.84 -5.64 13.36
N ILE A 42 4.56 -4.52 12.68
CA ILE A 42 3.99 -3.33 13.32
C ILE A 42 2.58 -3.61 13.86
N ILE A 43 1.76 -4.31 13.08
CA ILE A 43 0.37 -4.62 13.44
C ILE A 43 0.32 -5.56 14.66
N ALA A 44 1.24 -6.52 14.75
CA ALA A 44 1.32 -7.45 15.86
C ALA A 44 1.70 -6.76 17.19
N ASP A 45 2.52 -5.72 17.13
CA ASP A 45 3.09 -5.06 18.32
C ASP A 45 2.25 -3.87 18.84
N LEU A 46 1.31 -3.36 18.05
CA LEU A 46 0.54 -2.15 18.39
C LEU A 46 -0.96 -2.42 18.64
N SER A 47 -1.54 -1.61 19.54
CA SER A 47 -3.00 -1.56 19.70
C SER A 47 -3.65 -0.93 18.46
N LEU A 48 -4.87 -1.38 18.13
CA LEU A 48 -5.67 -0.78 17.06
C LEU A 48 -5.98 0.71 17.28
N ASP A 49 -5.99 1.15 18.53
CA ASP A 49 -6.26 2.56 18.88
C ASP A 49 -4.96 3.36 19.07
N ALA A 50 -3.80 2.78 18.73
CA ALA A 50 -2.51 3.46 18.81
C ALA A 50 -2.40 4.55 17.73
N PRO A 51 -2.06 5.80 18.09
CA PRO A 51 -1.84 6.86 17.11
C PRO A 51 -0.53 6.63 16.33
N PRO A 52 -0.39 7.19 15.13
CA PRO A 52 0.85 7.11 14.39
C PRO A 52 1.97 7.89 15.11
N ALA A 53 3.18 7.32 15.16
CA ALA A 53 4.33 7.98 15.77
C ALA A 53 4.77 9.26 15.01
N ARG A 54 4.37 9.39 13.75
CA ARG A 54 4.55 10.58 12.92
C ARG A 54 3.28 10.83 12.10
N HIS A 55 2.90 12.09 12.01
CA HIS A 55 1.87 12.56 11.09
C HIS A 55 2.55 13.23 9.90
N GLU A 56 2.07 12.94 8.70
CA GLU A 56 2.53 13.62 7.49
C GLU A 56 1.57 14.77 7.14
N ASP A 57 2.12 15.92 6.80
CA ASP A 57 1.34 17.14 6.52
C ASP A 57 0.37 16.94 5.33
N TRP A 58 0.79 16.16 4.33
CA TRP A 58 0.01 15.89 3.12
C TRP A 58 -1.24 15.03 3.37
N TRP A 59 -1.35 14.33 4.50
CA TRP A 59 -2.58 13.59 4.83
C TRP A 59 -3.76 14.53 4.93
N ALA A 60 -3.60 15.64 5.66
CA ALA A 60 -4.65 16.65 5.79
C ALA A 60 -4.96 17.33 4.45
N GLU A 61 -3.94 17.59 3.63
CA GLU A 61 -4.09 18.18 2.29
C GLU A 61 -4.89 17.28 1.34
N SER A 62 -4.72 15.96 1.46
CA SER A 62 -5.48 14.95 0.72
C SER A 62 -6.86 14.64 1.29
N GLY A 63 -7.29 15.35 2.35
CA GLY A 63 -8.56 15.11 3.04
C GLY A 63 -8.60 13.81 3.85
N GLN A 64 -7.43 13.22 4.11
CA GLN A 64 -7.27 12.00 4.88
C GLN A 64 -6.98 12.30 6.35
N SER A 65 -7.47 11.43 7.23
CA SER A 65 -7.21 11.50 8.66
C SER A 65 -6.99 10.10 9.20
N PHE A 66 -5.80 9.87 9.75
CA PHE A 66 -5.37 8.60 10.32
C PHE A 66 -5.07 8.78 11.81
N PRO A 67 -6.09 8.89 12.66
CA PRO A 67 -5.92 9.08 14.09
C PRO A 67 -5.34 7.86 14.81
N ASP A 68 -5.48 6.67 14.22
CA ASP A 68 -5.10 5.40 14.85
C ASP A 68 -4.76 4.30 13.84
N LEU A 69 -4.18 3.19 14.31
CA LEU A 69 -3.86 2.03 13.48
C LEU A 69 -5.09 1.46 12.77
N ARG A 70 -6.26 1.44 13.42
CA ARG A 70 -7.50 0.90 12.86
C ARG A 70 -7.90 1.62 11.58
N THR A 71 -7.87 2.95 11.59
CA THR A 71 -8.25 3.78 10.43
C THR A 71 -7.27 3.59 9.28
N VAL A 72 -5.96 3.45 9.56
CA VAL A 72 -4.95 3.08 8.56
C VAL A 72 -5.24 1.71 7.95
N LEU A 73 -5.53 0.69 8.78
CA LEU A 73 -5.81 -0.67 8.29
C LEU A 73 -7.03 -0.71 7.38
N VAL A 74 -8.12 -0.04 7.76
CA VAL A 74 -9.33 0.04 6.92
C VAL A 74 -9.02 0.71 5.59
N HIS A 75 -8.25 1.81 5.60
CA HIS A 75 -7.84 2.49 4.38
C HIS A 75 -7.03 1.57 3.47
N VAL A 76 -5.97 0.93 3.98
CA VAL A 76 -5.10 0.04 3.18
C VAL A 76 -5.88 -1.18 2.66
N LEU A 77 -6.81 -1.73 3.43
CA LEU A 77 -7.69 -2.81 2.97
C LEU A 77 -8.56 -2.39 1.78
N VAL A 78 -9.17 -1.20 1.84
CA VAL A 78 -10.00 -0.67 0.75
C VAL A 78 -9.16 -0.39 -0.50
N GLU A 79 -8.00 0.24 -0.35
CA GLU A 79 -7.07 0.50 -1.46
C GLU A 79 -6.63 -0.82 -2.11
N THR A 80 -6.21 -1.80 -1.30
CA THR A 80 -5.77 -3.12 -1.79
C THR A 80 -6.87 -3.84 -2.54
N ALA A 81 -8.10 -3.87 -2.01
CA ALA A 81 -9.24 -4.49 -2.68
C ALA A 81 -9.59 -3.78 -4.00
N THR A 82 -9.49 -2.46 -4.04
CA THR A 82 -9.73 -1.66 -5.25
C THR A 82 -8.71 -1.99 -6.34
N HIS A 83 -7.42 -2.03 -5.98
CA HIS A 83 -6.36 -2.39 -6.93
C HIS A 83 -6.44 -3.85 -7.39
N ALA A 84 -6.79 -4.78 -6.50
CA ALA A 84 -7.02 -6.18 -6.87
C ALA A 84 -8.14 -6.30 -7.91
N GLY A 85 -9.25 -5.58 -7.73
CA GLY A 85 -10.33 -5.52 -8.72
C GLY A 85 -9.88 -4.96 -10.07
N HIS A 86 -9.05 -3.91 -10.09
CA HIS A 86 -8.47 -3.40 -11.34
C HIS A 86 -7.55 -4.43 -12.02
N LEU A 87 -6.73 -5.14 -11.26
CA LEU A 87 -5.84 -6.19 -11.79
C LEU A 87 -6.62 -7.38 -12.36
N ASP A 88 -7.73 -7.75 -11.72
CA ASP A 88 -8.65 -8.75 -12.25
C ASP A 88 -9.17 -8.33 -13.62
N VAL A 89 -9.71 -7.11 -13.75
CA VAL A 89 -10.19 -6.58 -15.05
C VAL A 89 -9.10 -6.64 -16.11
N VAL A 90 -7.86 -6.24 -15.78
CA VAL A 90 -6.73 -6.34 -16.71
C VAL A 90 -6.50 -7.79 -17.14
N ARG A 91 -6.57 -8.74 -16.22
CA ARG A 91 -6.37 -10.16 -16.52
C ARG A 91 -7.50 -10.75 -17.37
N GLU A 92 -8.74 -10.38 -17.10
CA GLU A 92 -9.90 -10.76 -17.91
C GLU A 92 -9.76 -10.26 -19.35
N LEU A 93 -9.27 -9.02 -19.55
CA LEU A 93 -9.02 -8.45 -20.87
C LEU A 93 -7.88 -9.16 -21.62
N LEU A 94 -6.89 -9.69 -20.90
CA LEU A 94 -5.75 -10.38 -21.50
C LEU A 94 -6.09 -11.80 -21.98
N ASP A 95 -6.92 -12.54 -21.24
CA ASP A 95 -7.17 -13.96 -21.53
C ASP A 95 -8.63 -14.33 -21.82
N GLY A 96 -9.56 -13.38 -21.72
CA GLY A 96 -10.99 -13.54 -22.02
C GLY A 96 -11.76 -14.37 -21.01
N LYS A 97 -11.19 -14.64 -19.82
CA LYS A 97 -11.87 -15.36 -18.72
C LYS A 97 -12.44 -14.37 -17.72
N GLN A 98 -13.34 -14.85 -16.86
CA GLN A 98 -13.84 -14.09 -15.72
C GLN A 98 -13.19 -14.59 -14.43
N TYR A 99 -12.71 -13.65 -13.61
CA TYR A 99 -12.13 -13.94 -12.30
C TYR A 99 -12.97 -13.22 -11.25
N LEU A 100 -13.36 -13.95 -10.20
CA LEU A 100 -13.92 -13.33 -9.00
C LEU A 100 -12.77 -13.22 -8.03
N SER A 101 -12.26 -12.02 -7.76
CA SER A 101 -11.42 -11.80 -6.57
C SER A 101 -12.16 -12.38 -5.36
N ILE A 102 -11.63 -13.46 -4.79
CA ILE A 102 -12.01 -14.01 -3.49
C ILE A 102 -10.79 -13.88 -2.58
#